data_AF-A0A7V5SKN1-F1
#
_entry.id   AF-A0A7V5SKN1-F1
#
_cell.length_a   1.000
_cell.length_b   1.000
_cell.length_c   1.000
_cell.angle_alpha   90.00
_cell.angle_beta   90.00
_cell.angle_gamma   90.00
#
_symmetry.space_group_name_H-M   'P 1'
#
loop_
_entity.id
_entity.type
_entity.pdbx_description
1 polymer ?
#
loop_
_entity_poly.entity_id
_entity_poly.type
_entity_poly.pdbx_seq_one_letter_code
_entity_poly.pdbx_strand_id
1 'polypeptide(L)'
;MERYYCLNQGLRGIQWIGCAVVTIAGLILLTHGCTSFQTASFQTATTREIVYDTVVVRVQDTALVGIRGERPSRVITFSYPGQEETFKVGEVIRIILDGVDLEQSRLEGDFIGSGYVKLRLVNQSDPVQLKSKCQTIRIFQLSIPTIEVSPEIQGQEQVIVTPIYNKQCEHIGYEIRYGSTERGCWQQAKQVLEQFQRCTKGTMLISPPRKPSRYKPLRDLF
;
A
#
# COMPACT_ATOMS: atom_id res chain seq x y z
N MET A 1 -17.15 -15.83 38.16
CA MET A 1 -18.15 -16.43 39.09
C MET A 1 -19.34 -16.80 38.23
N GLU A 2 -19.50 -18.09 37.93
CA GLU A 2 -20.58 -18.94 38.47
C GLU A 2 -21.98 -18.44 38.04
N ARG A 3 -22.87 -19.16 37.36
CA ARG A 3 -23.07 -20.59 37.02
C ARG A 3 -23.98 -20.63 35.78
N TYR A 4 -23.85 -21.65 34.93
CA TYR A 4 -25.00 -22.16 34.17
C TYR A 4 -25.15 -23.64 34.49
N TYR A 5 -26.25 -23.96 35.16
CA TYR A 5 -26.71 -25.31 35.45
C TYR A 5 -27.52 -25.82 34.27
N CYS A 6 -27.20 -27.02 33.80
CA CYS A 6 -28.16 -27.90 33.14
C CYS A 6 -27.98 -29.30 33.72
N LEU A 7 -28.89 -29.69 34.63
CA LEU A 7 -29.00 -31.07 35.12
C LEU A 7 -30.44 -31.35 35.57
N ASN A 8 -31.16 -32.07 34.71
CA ASN A 8 -32.24 -33.02 35.02
C ASN A 8 -32.67 -33.58 33.65
N GLN A 9 -32.73 -34.88 33.37
CA GLN A 9 -33.37 -36.00 34.06
C GLN A 9 -32.52 -37.25 33.70
N GLY A 10 -32.24 -38.27 34.52
CA GLY A 10 -33.15 -39.03 35.38
C GLY A 10 -33.58 -40.31 34.65
N LEU A 11 -32.89 -41.45 34.87
CA LEU A 11 -33.33 -42.85 34.65
C LEU A 11 -32.18 -43.79 35.08
N ARG A 12 -32.17 -44.27 36.32
CA ARG A 12 -32.63 -45.59 36.79
C ARG A 12 -31.87 -46.79 36.21
N GLY A 13 -30.99 -47.36 37.04
CA GLY A 13 -31.13 -48.74 37.50
C GLY A 13 -30.23 -49.83 36.89
N ILE A 14 -29.82 -50.75 37.78
CA ILE A 14 -29.30 -52.12 37.60
C ILE A 14 -27.75 -52.20 37.56
N GLN A 15 -27.05 -52.38 38.69
CA GLN A 15 -26.80 -53.60 39.49
C GLN A 15 -25.96 -54.73 38.82
N TRP A 16 -24.77 -54.93 39.42
CA TRP A 16 -24.12 -56.21 39.77
C TRP A 16 -23.23 -57.02 38.78
N ILE A 17 -21.99 -57.24 39.27
CA ILE A 17 -21.16 -58.46 39.27
C ILE A 17 -20.07 -58.64 38.18
N GLY A 18 -18.85 -58.89 38.66
CA GLY A 18 -17.88 -59.82 38.06
C GLY A 18 -16.56 -59.18 37.64
N CYS A 19 -15.62 -58.92 38.55
CA CYS A 19 -14.52 -59.84 38.90
C CYS A 19 -13.95 -60.65 37.72
N ALA A 20 -12.80 -60.22 37.19
CA ALA A 20 -11.74 -61.14 36.77
C ALA A 20 -10.40 -60.39 36.70
N VAL A 21 -9.63 -60.50 37.79
CA VAL A 21 -8.19 -60.28 37.81
C VAL A 21 -7.54 -61.55 37.26
N VAL A 22 -6.87 -61.47 36.11
CA VAL A 22 -5.91 -62.50 35.65
C VAL A 22 -4.67 -61.79 35.11
N THR A 23 -3.70 -61.66 36.02
CA THR A 23 -2.25 -61.86 35.84
C THR A 23 -1.59 -61.50 34.50
N ILE A 24 -0.82 -60.39 34.55
CA ILE A 24 0.63 -60.31 34.29
C ILE A 24 1.21 -61.42 33.39
N ALA A 25 1.60 -61.04 32.16
CA ALA A 25 2.87 -61.39 31.50
C ALA A 25 2.78 -61.04 30.01
N GLY A 26 3.16 -59.82 29.65
CA GLY A 26 3.18 -59.34 28.27
C GLY A 26 4.14 -58.17 28.14
N LEU A 27 5.36 -58.40 28.62
CA LEU A 27 6.51 -57.53 28.51
C LEU A 27 6.81 -57.30 27.01
N ILE A 28 6.91 -56.03 26.62
CA ILE A 28 7.68 -55.52 25.48
C ILE A 28 7.26 -56.07 24.11
N LEU A 29 6.50 -55.25 23.36
CA LEU A 29 6.71 -55.09 21.92
C LEU A 29 6.07 -53.77 21.46
N LEU A 30 6.94 -52.89 20.97
CA LEU A 30 6.63 -51.82 20.00
C LEU A 30 6.03 -50.51 20.53
N THR A 31 6.60 -49.97 21.60
CA THR A 31 6.93 -48.53 21.56
C THR A 31 8.01 -48.39 20.49
N HIS A 32 7.72 -47.89 19.29
CA HIS A 32 8.65 -47.27 18.30
C HIS A 32 7.82 -46.96 17.06
N GLY A 33 7.18 -45.79 17.04
CA GLY A 33 6.34 -45.40 15.89
C GLY A 33 5.57 -44.10 16.03
N CYS A 34 5.98 -43.16 16.89
CA CYS A 34 5.57 -41.76 16.76
C CYS A 34 6.78 -40.98 16.24
N THR A 35 7.05 -41.06 14.95
CA THR A 35 7.82 -40.03 14.26
C THR A 35 6.97 -38.76 14.28
N SER A 36 7.19 -37.93 15.29
CA SER A 36 6.78 -36.53 15.27
C SER A 36 7.40 -35.90 14.04
N PHE A 37 6.56 -35.59 13.06
CA PHE A 37 6.93 -34.78 11.91
C PHE A 37 7.35 -33.41 12.46
N GLN A 38 8.66 -33.22 12.66
CA GLN A 38 9.22 -31.89 12.80
C GLN A 38 9.02 -31.23 11.45
N THR A 39 7.94 -30.45 11.32
CA THR A 39 7.84 -29.43 10.29
C THR A 39 9.07 -28.56 10.47
N ALA A 40 10.09 -28.82 9.65
CA ALA A 40 11.19 -27.90 9.46
C ALA A 40 10.52 -26.58 9.04
N SER A 41 10.45 -25.63 9.97
CA SER A 41 10.16 -24.25 9.64
C SER A 41 11.29 -23.84 8.70
N PHE A 42 11.04 -23.89 7.40
CA PHE A 42 11.80 -23.10 6.45
C PHE A 42 11.64 -21.67 6.94
N GLN A 43 12.64 -21.19 7.67
CA GLN A 43 12.91 -19.77 7.73
C GLN A 43 13.19 -19.42 6.29
N THR A 44 12.17 -18.94 5.59
CA THR A 44 12.37 -18.13 4.40
C THR A 44 13.34 -17.05 4.86
N ALA A 45 14.60 -17.20 4.48
CA ALA A 45 15.53 -16.10 4.50
C ALA A 45 14.79 -15.00 3.75
N THR A 46 14.39 -13.96 4.47
CA THR A 46 13.96 -12.71 3.88
C THR A 46 15.20 -12.22 3.15
N THR A 47 15.34 -12.65 1.89
CA THR A 47 16.25 -12.05 0.94
C THR A 47 15.76 -10.62 0.80
N ARG A 48 16.25 -9.74 1.68
CA ARG A 48 16.09 -8.31 1.53
C ARG A 48 16.83 -7.99 0.25
N GLU A 49 16.08 -7.77 -0.82
CA GLU A 49 16.64 -7.23 -2.05
C GLU A 49 17.09 -5.81 -1.73
N ILE A 50 18.36 -5.67 -1.34
CA ILE A 50 18.97 -4.35 -1.16
C ILE A 50 19.22 -3.83 -2.58
N VAL A 51 18.21 -3.15 -3.12
CA VAL A 51 18.26 -2.54 -4.44
C VAL A 51 19.15 -1.31 -4.36
N TYR A 52 20.38 -1.42 -4.89
CA TYR A 52 21.27 -0.27 -5.11
C TYR A 52 20.86 0.48 -6.39
N ASP A 53 19.64 1.02 -6.40
CA ASP A 53 19.17 1.79 -7.56
C ASP A 53 19.71 3.21 -7.48
N THR A 54 20.62 3.52 -8.38
CA THR A 54 21.03 4.89 -8.65
C THR A 54 20.22 5.44 -9.80
N VAL A 55 19.48 6.53 -9.56
CA VAL A 55 18.70 7.19 -10.61
C VAL A 55 19.16 8.64 -10.73
N VAL A 56 19.45 9.07 -11.97
CA VAL A 56 19.71 10.49 -12.27
C VAL A 56 18.41 11.12 -12.75
N VAL A 57 17.96 12.14 -12.04
CA VAL A 57 16.70 12.83 -12.33
C VAL A 57 16.92 14.34 -12.46
N ARG A 58 16.15 14.96 -13.35
CA ARG A 58 15.94 16.40 -13.37
C ARG A 58 14.73 16.75 -12.52
N VAL A 59 14.89 17.71 -11.61
CA VAL A 59 13.81 18.26 -10.80
C VAL A 59 13.01 19.25 -11.64
N GLN A 60 11.72 19.01 -11.81
CA GLN A 60 10.77 19.91 -12.45
C GLN A 60 9.74 20.38 -11.41
N ASP A 61 9.03 21.47 -11.72
CA ASP A 61 8.03 22.07 -10.82
C ASP A 61 7.02 21.08 -10.28
N THR A 62 6.66 20.08 -11.08
CA THR A 62 5.73 19.05 -10.64
C THR A 62 6.32 17.65 -10.61
N ALA A 63 7.48 17.37 -11.23
CA ALA A 63 7.92 15.99 -11.45
C ALA A 63 9.42 15.77 -11.24
N LEU A 64 9.81 14.53 -10.96
CA LEU A 64 11.18 14.04 -11.15
C LEU A 64 11.23 13.29 -12.47
N VAL A 65 12.09 13.73 -13.38
CA VAL A 65 12.20 13.14 -14.72
C VAL A 65 13.55 12.45 -14.85
N GLY A 66 13.54 11.13 -15.06
CA GLY A 66 14.76 10.38 -15.36
C GLY A 66 15.44 10.91 -16.63
N ILE A 67 16.74 11.16 -16.54
CA ILE A 67 17.57 11.65 -17.65
C ILE A 67 18.80 10.77 -17.84
N ARG A 68 19.27 10.65 -19.08
CA ARG A 68 20.47 9.88 -19.43
C ARG A 68 21.57 10.81 -19.93
N GLY A 69 22.81 10.57 -19.52
CA GLY A 69 24.00 11.26 -20.05
C GLY A 69 24.30 12.62 -19.44
N GLU A 70 23.40 13.18 -18.62
CA GLU A 70 23.67 14.44 -17.90
C GLU A 70 24.45 14.20 -16.61
N ARG A 71 25.42 15.08 -16.33
CA ARG A 71 26.20 15.02 -15.08
C ARG A 71 25.37 15.60 -13.93
N PRO A 72 25.17 14.85 -12.83
CA PRO A 72 24.46 15.38 -11.68
C PRO A 72 25.24 16.52 -11.02
N SER A 73 24.53 17.60 -10.67
CA SER A 73 25.07 18.69 -9.87
C SER A 73 25.24 18.29 -8.40
N ARG A 74 24.45 17.31 -7.93
CA ARG A 74 24.50 16.79 -6.57
C ARG A 74 24.19 15.28 -6.54
N VAL A 75 24.82 14.58 -5.60
CA VAL A 75 24.51 13.18 -5.28
C VAL A 75 23.89 13.15 -3.89
N ILE A 76 22.80 12.42 -3.73
CA ILE A 76 22.04 12.29 -2.48
C ILE A 76 21.84 10.82 -2.20
N THR A 77 22.17 10.42 -0.99
CA THR A 77 21.99 9.04 -0.53
C THR A 77 20.93 9.03 0.56
N PHE A 78 19.84 8.32 0.32
CA PHE A 78 18.84 7.99 1.33
C PHE A 78 19.18 6.63 1.92
N SER A 79 19.26 6.56 3.26
CA SER A 79 19.69 5.34 3.97
C SER A 79 18.76 4.94 5.11
N TYR A 80 17.85 5.81 5.56
CA TYR A 80 16.88 5.50 6.61
C TYR A 80 15.56 6.27 6.47
N PRO A 81 14.42 5.69 6.88
CA PRO A 81 13.13 6.38 6.96
C PRO A 81 13.18 7.60 7.89
N GLY A 82 12.53 8.69 7.48
CA GLY A 82 12.55 10.00 8.13
C GLY A 82 13.58 10.96 7.54
N GLN A 83 14.48 10.50 6.67
CA GLN A 83 15.40 11.38 5.95
C GLN A 83 14.63 12.22 4.92
N GLU A 84 14.88 13.52 4.93
CA GLU A 84 14.28 14.51 4.03
C GLU A 84 15.36 15.31 3.32
N GLU A 85 15.14 15.59 2.04
CA GLU A 85 16.02 16.41 1.23
C GLU A 85 15.19 17.33 0.33
N THR A 86 15.64 18.58 0.19
CA THR A 86 14.94 19.58 -0.62
C THR A 86 15.84 20.03 -1.77
N PHE A 87 15.23 20.16 -2.95
CA PHE A 87 15.90 20.50 -4.20
C PHE A 87 15.25 21.68 -4.85
N LYS A 88 16.04 22.44 -5.58
CA LYS A 88 15.51 23.51 -6.42
C LYS A 88 15.04 22.93 -7.75
N VAL A 89 13.92 23.44 -8.26
CA VAL A 89 13.48 23.12 -9.61
C VAL A 89 14.58 23.50 -10.62
N GLY A 90 14.82 22.60 -11.58
CA GLY A 90 15.85 22.70 -12.60
C GLY A 90 17.11 21.91 -12.29
N GLU A 91 17.36 21.53 -11.04
CA GLU A 91 18.54 20.76 -10.63
C GLU A 91 18.56 19.36 -11.25
N VAL A 92 19.77 18.85 -11.51
CA VAL A 92 20.00 17.47 -11.91
C VAL A 92 20.66 16.75 -10.75
N ILE A 93 19.93 15.82 -10.13
CA ILE A 93 20.41 15.11 -8.96
C ILE A 93 20.55 13.62 -9.25
N ARG A 94 21.52 12.99 -8.59
CA ARG A 94 21.60 11.53 -8.49
C ARG A 94 21.06 11.11 -7.14
N ILE A 95 20.03 10.28 -7.14
CA ILE A 95 19.46 9.66 -5.95
C ILE A 95 20.05 8.27 -5.83
N ILE A 96 20.51 7.92 -4.62
CA ILE A 96 21.02 6.60 -4.24
C ILE A 96 20.18 6.11 -3.07
N LEU A 97 19.66 4.90 -3.16
CA LEU A 97 19.04 4.18 -2.05
C LEU A 97 20.06 3.17 -1.52
N ASP A 98 20.61 3.43 -0.34
CA ASP A 98 21.69 2.63 0.25
C ASP A 98 21.17 1.85 1.46
N GLY A 99 21.11 0.52 1.35
CA GLY A 99 20.61 -0.34 2.42
C GLY A 99 19.11 -0.20 2.71
N VAL A 100 18.36 0.46 1.83
CA VAL A 100 16.92 0.71 2.01
C VAL A 100 16.11 -0.50 1.56
N ASP A 101 15.24 -0.98 2.45
CA ASP A 101 14.26 -2.02 2.14
C ASP A 101 13.00 -1.37 1.52
N LEU A 102 12.80 -1.58 0.22
CA LEU A 102 11.68 -1.02 -0.56
C LEU A 102 10.35 -1.75 -0.32
N GLU A 103 10.35 -2.89 0.38
CA GLU A 103 9.12 -3.54 0.84
C GLU A 103 8.60 -2.95 2.15
N GLN A 104 9.44 -2.17 2.85
CA GLN A 104 9.12 -1.53 4.12
C GLN A 104 9.20 -0.01 4.05
N SER A 105 9.71 0.54 2.96
CA SER A 105 9.97 1.97 2.79
C SER A 105 9.52 2.46 1.43
N ARG A 106 9.20 3.76 1.34
CA ARG A 106 8.85 4.41 0.07
C ARG A 106 9.40 5.83 0.00
N LEU A 107 9.67 6.29 -1.22
CA LEU A 107 9.98 7.69 -1.51
C LEU A 107 8.70 8.47 -1.78
N GLU A 108 8.57 9.60 -1.10
CA GLU A 108 7.51 10.59 -1.31
C GLU A 108 8.11 11.90 -1.82
N GLY A 109 7.49 12.47 -2.86
CA GLY A 109 7.82 13.81 -3.34
C GLY A 109 6.69 14.79 -3.04
N ASP A 110 7.00 15.84 -2.27
CA ASP A 110 6.11 16.96 -1.95
C ASP A 110 6.44 18.13 -2.89
N PHE A 111 5.50 18.41 -3.81
CA PHE A 111 5.65 19.41 -4.87
C PHE A 111 4.84 20.65 -4.49
N ILE A 112 5.38 21.40 -3.54
CA ILE A 112 4.86 22.70 -3.14
C ILE A 112 5.28 23.69 -4.23
N GLY A 113 4.34 24.45 -4.81
CA GLY A 113 4.59 25.36 -5.94
C GLY A 113 5.54 26.54 -5.69
N SER A 114 6.46 26.43 -4.73
CA SER A 114 7.46 27.40 -4.32
C SER A 114 8.78 27.31 -5.10
N GLY A 115 8.85 26.52 -6.18
CA GLY A 115 10.09 26.29 -6.95
C GLY A 115 11.07 25.32 -6.28
N TYR A 116 10.60 24.56 -5.28
CA TYR A 116 11.35 23.53 -4.59
C TYR A 116 10.56 22.23 -4.54
N VAL A 117 11.27 21.12 -4.51
CA VAL A 117 10.71 19.78 -4.34
C VAL A 117 11.37 19.14 -3.14
N LYS A 118 10.56 18.64 -2.20
CA LYS A 118 11.07 17.91 -1.04
C LYS A 118 10.84 16.42 -1.26
N LEU A 119 11.91 15.63 -1.25
CA LEU A 119 11.84 14.18 -1.18
C LEU A 119 11.99 13.71 0.25
N ARG A 120 11.24 12.68 0.60
CA ARG A 120 11.29 12.03 1.90
C ARG A 120 11.28 10.53 1.73
N LEU A 121 12.19 9.84 2.42
CA LEU A 121 12.08 8.40 2.62
C LEU A 121 11.22 8.15 3.85
N VAL A 122 10.14 7.39 3.73
CA VAL A 122 9.22 7.08 4.84
C VAL A 122 9.00 5.58 4.96
N ASN A 123 8.47 5.12 6.09
CA ASN A 123 8.02 3.73 6.20
C ASN A 123 6.74 3.55 5.37
N GLN A 124 6.57 2.36 4.80
CA GLN A 124 5.39 2.03 4.02
C GLN A 124 4.11 2.01 4.87
N SER A 125 4.23 1.79 6.19
CA SER A 125 3.12 1.87 7.15
C SER A 125 2.66 3.30 7.44
N ASP A 126 3.53 4.30 7.24
CA ASP A 126 3.20 5.68 7.60
C ASP A 126 2.13 6.22 6.64
N PRO A 127 1.17 7.04 7.11
CA PRO A 127 0.18 7.63 6.23
C PRO A 127 0.76 8.80 5.42
N VAL A 128 0.25 8.98 4.21
CA VAL A 128 0.46 10.22 3.45
C VAL A 128 -0.36 11.32 4.09
N GLN A 129 0.31 12.34 4.65
CA GLN A 129 -0.35 13.46 5.32
C GLN A 129 -0.54 14.66 4.38
N LEU A 130 -1.78 15.08 4.20
CA LEU A 130 -2.16 16.27 3.43
C LEU A 130 -2.48 17.41 4.41
N LYS A 131 -1.68 18.47 4.36
CA LYS A 131 -1.67 19.59 5.32
C LYS A 131 -2.10 20.92 4.73
N SER A 132 -2.25 21.03 3.40
CA SER A 132 -2.75 22.25 2.76
C SER A 132 -3.58 21.98 1.51
N LYS A 133 -4.41 22.97 1.14
CA LYS A 133 -5.16 22.94 -0.12
C LYS A 133 -4.21 22.96 -1.32
N CYS A 134 -4.54 22.17 -2.34
CA CYS A 134 -3.73 21.93 -3.52
C CYS A 134 -2.36 21.30 -3.26
N GLN A 135 -2.11 20.76 -2.06
CA GLN A 135 -0.92 19.97 -1.83
C GLN A 135 -0.97 18.69 -2.66
N THR A 136 0.19 18.35 -3.23
CA THR A 136 0.37 17.16 -4.05
C THR A 136 1.56 16.37 -3.55
N ILE A 137 1.30 15.12 -3.16
CA ILE A 137 2.32 14.13 -2.81
C ILE A 137 2.35 13.09 -3.92
N ARG A 138 3.54 12.82 -4.47
CA ARG A 138 3.74 11.73 -5.42
C ARG A 138 4.46 10.58 -4.77
N ILE A 139 3.94 9.39 -5.01
CA ILE A 139 4.50 8.12 -4.57
C ILE A 139 4.85 7.28 -5.79
N PHE A 140 6.05 6.70 -5.81
CA PHE A 140 6.54 5.90 -6.93
C PHE A 140 6.42 4.40 -6.63
N GLN A 141 5.21 3.98 -6.28
CA GLN A 141 4.86 2.60 -5.94
C GLN A 141 3.43 2.29 -6.38
N LEU A 142 3.13 1.01 -6.65
CA LEU A 142 1.83 0.58 -7.19
C LEU A 142 0.75 0.38 -6.12
N SER A 143 1.09 0.45 -4.83
CA SER A 143 0.12 0.40 -3.74
C SER A 143 -0.23 1.81 -3.26
N ILE A 144 -1.53 2.10 -3.13
CA ILE A 144 -2.01 3.34 -2.51
C ILE A 144 -1.88 3.20 -0.98
N PRO A 145 -1.09 4.04 -0.29
CA PRO A 145 -0.95 4.01 1.15
C PRO A 145 -2.21 4.57 1.84
N THR A 146 -2.27 4.45 3.17
CA THR A 146 -3.22 5.21 3.97
C THR A 146 -3.03 6.71 3.73
N ILE A 147 -4.11 7.45 3.56
CA ILE A 147 -4.08 8.90 3.35
C ILE A 147 -4.81 9.56 4.50
N GLU A 148 -4.14 10.53 5.13
CA GLU A 148 -4.70 11.32 6.21
C GLU A 148 -4.70 12.80 5.83
N VAL A 149 -5.81 13.47 6.11
CA VAL A 149 -5.95 14.91 5.93
C VAL A 149 -5.84 15.56 7.29
N SER A 150 -5.03 16.62 7.39
CA SER A 150 -4.89 17.39 8.63
C SER A 150 -6.27 17.83 9.15
N PRO A 151 -6.56 17.70 10.45
CA PRO A 151 -7.83 18.11 11.04
C PRO A 151 -8.21 19.57 10.70
N GLU A 152 -7.21 20.44 10.54
CA GLU A 152 -7.37 21.87 10.25
C GLU A 152 -8.04 22.14 8.90
N ILE A 153 -7.87 21.24 7.93
CA ILE A 153 -8.40 21.41 6.56
C ILE A 153 -9.41 20.34 6.19
N GLN A 154 -9.68 19.39 7.08
CA GLN A 154 -10.53 18.23 6.82
C GLN A 154 -11.93 18.66 6.37
N GLY A 155 -12.44 18.01 5.31
CA GLY A 155 -13.79 18.26 4.77
C GLY A 155 -13.92 19.49 3.87
N GLN A 156 -12.86 20.29 3.70
CA GLN A 156 -12.88 21.46 2.81
C GLN A 156 -12.77 21.09 1.32
N GLU A 157 -12.05 20.01 1.03
CA GLU A 157 -11.74 19.53 -0.31
C GLU A 157 -11.79 17.99 -0.37
N GLN A 158 -11.69 17.44 -1.59
CA GLN A 158 -11.61 16.00 -1.81
C GLN A 158 -10.16 15.56 -1.96
N VAL A 159 -9.85 14.37 -1.44
CA VAL A 159 -8.62 13.64 -1.78
C VAL A 159 -8.81 13.03 -3.17
N ILE A 160 -7.94 13.38 -4.10
CA ILE A 160 -7.92 12.85 -5.46
C ILE A 160 -6.63 12.05 -5.63
N VAL A 161 -6.79 10.79 -6.04
CA VAL A 161 -5.66 9.91 -6.34
C VAL A 161 -5.64 9.67 -7.85
N THR A 162 -4.55 10.07 -8.50
CA THR A 162 -4.39 9.97 -9.96
C THR A 162 -3.20 9.06 -10.27
N PRO A 163 -3.38 8.00 -11.07
CA PRO A 163 -2.26 7.16 -11.51
C PRO A 163 -1.22 7.96 -12.30
N ILE A 164 0.05 7.78 -11.97
CA ILE A 164 1.21 8.32 -12.68
C ILE A 164 1.68 7.26 -13.67
N TYR A 165 1.84 7.67 -14.92
CA TYR A 165 2.41 6.85 -15.97
C TYR A 165 3.81 7.34 -16.33
N ASN A 166 4.64 6.49 -16.94
CA ASN A 166 5.87 6.92 -17.58
C ASN A 166 5.63 7.28 -19.07
N LYS A 167 6.70 7.49 -19.83
CA LYS A 167 6.60 7.85 -21.27
C LYS A 167 6.10 6.68 -22.13
N GLN A 168 6.28 5.44 -21.66
CA GLN A 168 5.85 4.19 -22.26
C GLN A 168 4.42 3.81 -21.84
N CYS A 169 3.74 4.69 -21.08
CA CYS A 169 2.42 4.43 -20.52
C CYS A 169 2.36 3.22 -19.58
N GLU A 170 3.47 2.92 -18.91
CA GLU A 170 3.50 1.98 -17.79
C GLU A 170 3.12 2.73 -16.51
N HIS A 171 2.26 2.14 -15.69
CA HIS A 171 1.87 2.70 -14.41
C HIS A 171 3.03 2.57 -13.42
N ILE A 172 3.48 3.69 -12.86
CA ILE A 172 4.67 3.76 -11.99
C ILE A 172 4.37 4.30 -10.58
N GLY A 173 3.12 4.67 -10.31
CA GLY A 173 2.67 5.04 -8.98
C GLY A 173 1.52 6.03 -8.98
N TYR A 174 1.40 6.85 -7.95
CA TYR A 174 0.24 7.73 -7.76
C TYR A 174 0.60 9.15 -7.37
N GLU A 175 -0.19 10.09 -7.87
CA GLU A 175 -0.29 11.44 -7.36
C GLU A 175 -1.49 11.52 -6.42
N ILE A 176 -1.24 11.87 -5.17
CA ILE A 176 -2.26 12.09 -4.13
C ILE A 176 -2.36 13.60 -3.91
N ARG A 177 -3.55 14.16 -4.14
CA ARG A 177 -3.78 15.60 -4.11
C ARG A 177 -4.99 15.95 -3.27
N TYR A 178 -4.91 17.06 -2.51
CA TYR A 178 -6.05 17.60 -1.77
C TYR A 178 -6.67 18.79 -2.51
N GLY A 179 -7.83 18.58 -3.14
CA GLY A 179 -8.54 19.60 -3.92
C GLY A 179 -8.57 19.32 -5.41
N SER A 180 -9.59 19.84 -6.09
CA SER A 180 -9.87 19.54 -7.49
C SER A 180 -9.30 20.59 -8.45
N THR A 181 -9.18 20.20 -9.72
CA THR A 181 -8.77 21.07 -10.81
C THR A 181 -9.73 22.25 -10.99
N GLU A 182 -11.02 21.99 -10.81
CA GLU A 182 -12.12 22.95 -10.93
C GLU A 182 -12.12 23.97 -9.78
N ARG A 183 -11.51 23.62 -8.63
CA ARG A 183 -11.44 24.47 -7.42
C ARG A 183 -10.08 25.16 -7.23
N GLY A 184 -9.28 25.25 -8.28
CA GLY A 184 -8.06 26.06 -8.34
C GLY A 184 -6.74 25.29 -8.28
N CYS A 185 -6.76 23.96 -8.17
CA CYS A 185 -5.54 23.14 -8.09
C CYS A 185 -5.03 22.65 -9.45
N TRP A 186 -5.30 23.41 -10.52
CA TRP A 186 -4.98 23.03 -11.91
C TRP A 186 -3.47 22.93 -12.15
N GLN A 187 -2.69 23.90 -11.65
CA GLN A 187 -1.25 23.96 -11.91
C GLN A 187 -0.52 22.70 -11.43
N GLN A 188 -0.88 22.21 -10.26
CA GLN A 188 -0.27 21.03 -9.64
C GLN A 188 -0.71 19.74 -10.34
N ALA A 189 -1.97 19.67 -10.78
CA ALA A 189 -2.56 18.48 -11.36
C ALA A 189 -2.26 18.29 -12.86
N LYS A 190 -2.01 19.40 -13.58
CA LYS A 190 -2.03 19.44 -15.06
C LYS A 190 -1.16 18.35 -15.68
N GLN A 191 0.10 18.24 -15.27
CA GLN A 191 1.06 17.35 -15.91
C GLN A 191 0.67 15.87 -15.76
N VAL A 192 0.31 15.44 -14.53
CA VAL A 192 -0.09 14.05 -14.28
C VAL A 192 -1.45 13.75 -14.90
N LEU A 193 -2.41 14.68 -14.83
CA LEU A 193 -3.72 14.49 -15.44
C LEU A 193 -3.65 14.38 -16.96
N GLU A 194 -2.87 15.23 -17.63
CA GLU A 194 -2.66 15.16 -19.08
C GLU A 194 -1.98 13.85 -19.48
N GLN A 195 -1.02 13.37 -18.69
CA GLN A 195 -0.34 12.11 -18.95
C GLN A 195 -1.26 10.92 -18.72
N PHE A 196 -2.01 10.91 -17.62
CA PHE A 196 -3.04 9.93 -17.33
C PHE A 196 -4.04 9.84 -18.49
N GLN A 197 -4.59 10.97 -18.92
CA GLN A 197 -5.52 11.02 -20.05
C GLN A 197 -4.88 10.50 -21.34
N ARG A 198 -3.62 10.87 -21.63
CA ARG A 198 -2.91 10.40 -22.83
C ARG A 198 -2.77 8.87 -22.84
N CYS A 199 -2.38 8.28 -21.71
CA CYS A 199 -2.16 6.84 -21.59
C CYS A 199 -3.44 6.03 -21.47
N THR A 200 -4.56 6.62 -21.06
CA THR A 200 -5.85 5.93 -20.87
C THR A 200 -6.87 6.20 -21.97
N LYS A 201 -6.62 7.14 -22.89
CA LYS A 201 -7.54 7.49 -23.99
C LYS A 201 -7.86 6.33 -24.97
N GLY A 202 -7.22 5.16 -24.84
CA GLY A 202 -7.55 3.92 -25.57
C GLY A 202 -8.22 2.82 -24.71
N THR A 203 -8.35 3.02 -23.40
CA THR A 203 -8.93 2.04 -22.46
C THR A 203 -10.14 2.69 -21.81
N MET A 204 -11.34 2.44 -22.34
CA MET A 204 -12.57 2.98 -21.75
C MET A 204 -12.65 2.58 -20.27
N LEU A 205 -12.71 3.61 -19.43
CA LEU A 205 -13.07 3.54 -18.02
C LEU A 205 -14.30 2.65 -17.86
N ILE A 206 -14.22 1.63 -17.01
CA ILE A 206 -15.40 0.98 -16.46
C ILE A 206 -16.17 2.11 -15.79
N SER A 207 -17.24 2.59 -16.44
CA SER A 207 -18.12 3.58 -15.85
C SER A 207 -18.63 3.03 -14.52
N PRO A 208 -18.77 3.86 -13.47
CA PRO A 208 -19.40 3.40 -12.22
C PRO A 208 -20.75 2.76 -12.57
N PRO A 209 -21.19 1.72 -11.84
CA PRO A 209 -22.44 1.03 -12.15
C PRO A 209 -23.54 2.07 -12.28
N ARG A 210 -24.08 2.23 -13.49
CA ARG A 210 -25.20 3.12 -13.74
C ARG A 210 -26.30 2.69 -12.77
N LYS A 211 -26.72 3.60 -11.87
CA LYS A 211 -27.92 3.40 -11.06
C LYS A 211 -29.02 2.90 -12.01
N PRO A 212 -29.71 1.78 -11.72
CA PRO A 212 -30.81 1.35 -12.55
C PRO A 212 -31.81 2.49 -12.63
N SER A 213 -32.02 2.99 -13.85
CA SER A 213 -33.00 4.03 -14.14
C SER A 213 -34.36 3.52 -13.67
N ARG A 214 -34.95 4.20 -12.69
CA ARG A 214 -36.30 3.93 -12.21
C ARG A 214 -37.29 4.21 -13.35
N TYR A 215 -38.11 3.20 -13.61
CA TYR A 215 -39.45 3.29 -14.20
C TYR A 215 -39.54 3.62 -15.70
N LYS A 216 -39.81 2.59 -16.51
CA LYS A 216 -40.55 2.75 -17.78
C LYS A 216 -42.04 2.53 -17.48
N PRO A 217 -42.95 3.42 -17.92
CA PRO A 217 -44.38 3.19 -17.77
C PRO A 217 -44.84 1.99 -18.62
N LEU A 218 -45.73 1.20 -18.03
CA LEU A 218 -46.36 -0.03 -18.54
C LEU A 218 -47.38 0.23 -19.67
N ARG A 219 -47.11 1.17 -20.58
CA ARG A 219 -47.92 1.40 -21.80
C ARG A 219 -47.23 0.98 -23.09
N ASP A 220 -45.95 0.60 -23.03
CA ASP A 220 -45.19 0.17 -24.21
C ASP A 220 -45.03 -1.36 -24.28
N LEU A 221 -45.98 -2.13 -23.73
CA LEU A 221 -45.96 -3.60 -23.72
C LEU A 221 -47.25 -4.26 -24.22
N PHE A 222 -48.10 -3.53 -24.97
CA PHE A 222 -49.13 -4.11 -25.82
C PHE A 222 -49.09 -3.44 -27.19
#